data_AF-A0A6A6XGE9-F1
#
_entry.id   AF-A0A6A6XGE9-F1
#
_cell.length_a   1.000
_cell.length_b   1.000
_cell.length_c   1.000
_cell.angle_alpha   90.00
_cell.angle_beta   90.00
_cell.angle_gamma   90.00
#
_symmetry.space_group_name_H-M   'P 1'
#
loop_
_entity.id
_entity.type
_entity.pdbx_description
1 polymer ?
#
loop_
_entity_poly.entity_id
_entity_poly.type
_entity_poly.pdbx_seq_one_letter_code
_entity_poly.pdbx_strand_id
1 'polypeptide(L)'
;MSTNGEAHLGDKSYDGKVIIYIIQADQTNYINYIKPLILMEELGTPYEISVIDTKSQWYYAVHPERYVPALKDWCPDAKKEVTVFESTACLQYLAE
;
A
#
# COMPACT_ATOMS: atom_id res chain seq x y z
N MET A 1 -2.42 -12.29 18.20
CA MET A 1 -2.83 -12.35 16.79
C MET A 1 -2.59 -10.96 16.24
N SER A 2 -1.60 -10.77 15.37
CA SER A 2 -1.37 -9.50 14.68
C SER A 2 -2.62 -9.17 13.86
N THR A 3 -3.17 -7.98 14.05
CA THR A 3 -4.31 -7.47 13.28
C THR A 3 -3.81 -7.02 11.91
N ASN A 4 -3.61 -7.98 11.00
CA ASN A 4 -3.34 -7.69 9.59
C ASN A 4 -4.59 -7.10 8.94
N GLY A 5 -4.40 -6.14 8.03
CA GLY A 5 -5.49 -5.57 7.25
C GLY A 5 -6.37 -4.57 7.99
N GLU A 6 -5.89 -3.98 9.08
CA GLU A 6 -6.57 -2.85 9.71
C GLU A 6 -6.68 -1.69 8.71
N ALA A 7 -7.90 -1.22 8.47
CA ALA A 7 -8.18 -0.17 7.49
C ALA A 7 -8.36 1.19 8.16
N HIS A 8 -7.72 2.22 7.60
CA HIS A 8 -7.87 3.61 8.02
C HIS A 8 -7.99 4.54 6.81
N LEU A 9 -8.44 5.77 7.04
CA LEU A 9 -8.57 6.80 6.01
C LEU A 9 -7.31 7.68 5.98
N GLY A 10 -6.80 7.93 4.78
CA GLY A 10 -5.69 8.88 4.58
C GLY A 10 -4.30 8.30 4.92
N ASP A 11 -3.29 9.17 4.95
CA ASP A 11 -1.90 8.76 5.19
C ASP A 11 -1.58 8.55 6.68
N LYS A 12 -0.62 7.66 6.93
CA LYS A 12 -0.05 7.39 8.26
C LYS A 12 1.47 7.27 8.15
N SER A 13 2.18 7.64 9.21
CA SER A 13 3.61 7.36 9.35
C SER A 13 3.85 5.86 9.45
N TYR A 14 4.99 5.39 8.94
CA TYR A 14 5.37 3.99 9.08
C TYR A 14 5.49 3.57 10.56
N ASP A 15 4.87 2.45 10.92
CA ASP A 15 4.86 1.93 12.30
C ASP A 15 5.34 0.46 12.42
N GLY A 16 6.08 -0.02 11.42
CA GLY A 16 6.59 -1.40 11.37
C GLY A 16 5.75 -2.36 10.54
N LYS A 17 4.70 -1.86 9.86
CA LYS A 17 3.89 -2.62 8.92
C LYS A 17 3.90 -1.95 7.55
N VAL A 18 3.81 -2.76 6.50
CA VAL A 18 3.61 -2.24 5.14
C VAL A 18 2.25 -1.55 5.07
N ILE A 19 2.21 -0.32 4.56
CA ILE A 19 0.96 0.40 4.34
C ILE A 19 0.63 0.28 2.85
N ILE A 20 -0.52 -0.31 2.52
CA ILE A 20 -1.03 -0.34 1.14
C ILE A 20 -2.09 0.74 0.93
N TYR A 21 -1.87 1.61 -0.06
CA TYR A 21 -2.83 2.61 -0.49
C TYR A 21 -3.80 2.02 -1.52
N ILE A 22 -5.08 2.04 -1.19
CA ILE A 22 -6.17 1.56 -2.06
C ILE A 22 -7.28 2.60 -2.13
N ILE A 23 -8.22 2.39 -3.04
CA ILE A 23 -9.51 3.08 -3.03
C ILE A 23 -10.60 2.11 -2.57
N GLN A 24 -11.75 2.66 -2.17
CA GLN A 24 -12.94 1.86 -1.90
C GLN A 24 -13.29 1.01 -3.13
N ALA A 25 -13.46 -0.31 -2.92
CA ALA A 25 -13.76 -1.23 -4.01
C ALA A 25 -15.11 -0.93 -4.67
N ASP A 26 -15.09 -0.92 -6.00
CA ASP A 26 -16.26 -0.99 -6.87
C ASP A 26 -16.12 -2.18 -7.84
N GLN A 27 -17.03 -2.32 -8.80
CA GLN A 27 -17.04 -3.46 -9.73
C GLN A 27 -15.86 -3.49 -10.72
N THR A 28 -15.04 -2.45 -10.78
CA THR A 28 -14.04 -2.24 -11.85
C THR A 28 -12.63 -1.97 -11.33
N ASN A 29 -12.49 -1.52 -10.08
CA ASN A 29 -11.25 -0.88 -9.62
C ASN A 29 -10.35 -1.75 -8.72
N TYR A 30 -10.86 -2.89 -8.23
CA TYR A 30 -10.18 -3.65 -7.18
C TYR A 30 -9.10 -4.62 -7.64
N ILE A 31 -9.12 -4.98 -8.92
CA ILE A 31 -8.30 -6.07 -9.47
C ILE A 31 -6.79 -5.83 -9.29
N ASN A 32 -6.35 -4.57 -9.27
CA ASN A 32 -4.91 -4.27 -9.19
C ASN A 32 -4.38 -4.28 -7.76
N TYR A 33 -5.15 -3.82 -6.77
CA TYR A 33 -4.69 -3.83 -5.37
C TYR A 33 -5.08 -5.10 -4.61
N ILE A 34 -6.02 -5.91 -5.11
CA ILE A 34 -6.31 -7.22 -4.49
C ILE A 34 -5.14 -8.20 -4.64
N LYS A 35 -4.35 -8.09 -5.73
CA LYS A 35 -3.18 -8.96 -5.98
C LYS A 35 -2.11 -8.81 -4.88
N PRO A 36 -1.60 -7.60 -4.55
CA PRO A 36 -0.66 -7.44 -3.45
C PRO A 36 -1.27 -7.75 -2.08
N LEU A 37 -2.57 -7.52 -1.87
CA LEU A 37 -3.25 -7.94 -0.63
C LEU A 37 -3.19 -9.46 -0.44
N ILE A 38 -3.55 -10.23 -1.47
CA ILE A 38 -3.44 -11.69 -1.47
C ILE A 38 -1.99 -12.12 -1.19
N LEU A 39 -1.02 -11.49 -1.86
CA LEU A 39 0.39 -11.86 -1.68
C LEU A 39 0.87 -11.58 -0.24
N MET A 40 0.52 -10.44 0.36
CA MET A 40 0.89 -10.13 1.75
C MET A 40 0.29 -11.13 2.74
N GLU A 41 -0.95 -11.57 2.52
CA GLU A 41 -1.57 -12.63 3.34
C GLU A 41 -0.82 -13.96 3.21
N GLU A 42 -0.51 -14.40 1.99
CA GLU A 42 0.20 -15.66 1.74
C GLU A 42 1.63 -15.65 2.31
N LEU A 43 2.30 -14.50 2.31
CA LEU A 43 3.64 -14.34 2.90
C LEU A 43 3.60 -14.14 4.42
N GLY A 44 2.42 -13.86 5.01
CA GLY A 44 2.29 -13.48 6.41
C GLY A 44 2.90 -12.10 6.72
N THR A 45 3.07 -11.25 5.71
CA THR A 45 3.64 -9.90 5.82
C THR A 45 2.70 -9.02 6.65
N PRO A 46 3.15 -8.37 7.73
CA PRO A 46 2.33 -7.43 8.49
C PRO A 46 1.98 -6.20 7.66
N TYR A 47 0.68 -5.92 7.52
CA TYR A 47 0.23 -4.79 6.70
C TYR A 47 -1.00 -4.06 7.26
N GLU A 48 -1.16 -2.80 6.85
CA GLU A 48 -2.34 -1.95 7.07
C GLU A 48 -2.87 -1.41 5.75
N ILE A 49 -4.19 -1.16 5.71
CA ILE A 49 -4.87 -0.64 4.53
C ILE A 49 -5.14 0.85 4.72
N SER A 50 -4.53 1.67 3.87
CA SER A 50 -4.86 3.09 3.75
C SER A 50 -5.87 3.29 2.61
N VAL A 51 -7.11 3.63 2.97
CA VAL A 51 -8.14 3.99 2.00
C VAL A 51 -8.02 5.47 1.69
N ILE A 52 -7.79 5.78 0.42
CA ILE A 52 -7.49 7.14 -0.04
C ILE A 52 -8.62 7.73 -0.90
N ASP A 53 -8.70 9.06 -0.91
CA ASP A 53 -9.36 9.81 -1.96
C ASP A 53 -8.31 10.29 -2.97
N THR A 54 -8.42 9.84 -4.22
CA THR A 54 -7.49 10.17 -5.31
C THR A 54 -7.50 11.66 -5.67
N LYS A 55 -8.42 12.46 -5.13
CA LYS A 55 -8.43 13.92 -5.29
C LYS A 55 -7.64 14.64 -4.20
N SER A 56 -7.21 13.95 -3.16
CA SER A 56 -6.46 14.53 -2.07
C SER A 56 -5.09 15.03 -2.52
N GLN A 57 -4.75 16.27 -2.16
CA GLN A 57 -3.48 16.91 -2.56
C GLN A 57 -2.26 16.20 -2.00
N TRP A 58 -2.36 15.61 -0.81
CA TRP A 58 -1.23 14.89 -0.21
C TRP A 58 -0.84 13.63 -0.99
N TYR A 59 -1.78 13.01 -1.71
CA TYR A 59 -1.51 11.74 -2.41
C TYR A 59 -0.59 11.92 -3.63
N TYR A 60 -0.44 13.15 -4.15
CA TYR A 60 0.55 13.45 -5.18
C TYR A 60 1.99 13.18 -4.72
N ALA A 61 2.25 13.22 -3.41
CA ALA A 61 3.56 12.87 -2.85
C ALA A 61 3.82 11.36 -2.88
N VAL A 62 2.78 10.54 -2.93
CA VAL A 62 2.86 9.07 -3.00
C VAL A 62 2.88 8.60 -4.44
N HIS A 63 1.95 9.10 -5.26
CA HIS A 63 1.87 8.76 -6.68
C HIS A 63 1.50 10.00 -7.50
N PRO A 64 2.35 10.46 -8.43
CA PRO A 64 2.10 11.69 -9.21
C PRO A 64 0.79 11.61 -10.02
N GLU A 65 0.53 10.46 -10.66
CA GLU A 65 -0.72 10.17 -11.38
C GLU A 65 -1.89 9.69 -10.49
N ARG A 66 -1.65 9.49 -9.19
CA ARG A 66 -2.67 9.15 -8.19
C ARG A 66 -3.39 7.82 -8.44
N TYR A 67 -2.68 6.84 -9.01
CA TYR A 67 -3.17 5.48 -9.17
C TYR A 67 -2.89 4.61 -7.95
N VAL A 68 -3.71 3.57 -7.79
CA VAL A 68 -3.55 2.50 -6.79
C VAL A 68 -3.31 1.16 -7.49
N PRO A 69 -2.62 0.19 -6.86
CA PRO A 69 -2.01 0.28 -5.53
C PRO A 69 -0.72 1.11 -5.52
N ALA A 70 -0.41 1.61 -4.32
CA ALA A 70 0.94 1.98 -3.93
C ALA A 70 1.23 1.42 -2.53
N LEU A 71 2.50 1.26 -2.19
CA LEU A 71 2.98 0.81 -0.89
C LEU A 71 3.82 1.91 -0.25
N LYS A 72 3.71 2.05 1.07
CA LYS A 72 4.70 2.70 1.92
C LYS A 72 5.31 1.66 2.85
N ASP A 73 6.64 1.67 2.94
CA ASP A 73 7.40 0.79 3.81
C ASP A 73 8.71 1.48 4.24
N TRP A 74 9.51 0.79 5.05
CA TRP A 74 10.81 1.28 5.53
C TRP A 74 11.96 0.52 4.88
N CYS A 75 12.86 1.27 4.22
CA CYS A 75 14.11 0.70 3.74
C CYS A 75 15.17 0.73 4.87
N PRO A 76 15.59 -0.42 5.42
CA PRO A 76 16.53 -0.47 6.53
C PRO A 76 17.92 0.06 6.14
N ASP A 77 18.35 -0.15 4.89
CA ASP A 77 19.66 0.27 4.40
C ASP A 77 19.75 1.80 4.23
N ALA A 78 18.72 2.39 3.62
CA ALA A 78 18.65 3.83 3.39
C ALA A 78 18.12 4.60 4.61
N LYS A 79 17.64 3.89 5.65
CA LYS A 79 17.03 4.45 6.87
C LYS A 79 15.99 5.51 6.58
N LYS A 80 15.08 5.21 5.64
CA LYS A 80 14.01 6.12 5.22
C LYS A 80 12.77 5.37 4.78
N GLU A 81 11.64 6.06 4.82
CA GLU A 81 10.43 5.61 4.17
C GLU A 81 10.64 5.54 2.65
N VAL A 82 10.09 4.50 2.04
CA VAL A 82 10.05 4.29 0.61
C VAL A 82 8.62 4.18 0.13
N THR A 83 8.39 4.62 -1.09
CA THR A 83 7.12 4.47 -1.79
C THR A 83 7.33 3.64 -3.03
N VAL A 84 6.50 2.61 -3.19
CA VAL A 84 6.48 1.75 -4.38
C VAL A 84 5.11 1.91 -5.02
N PHE A 85 5.08 2.19 -6.31
CA PHE A 85 3.83 2.32 -7.07
C PHE A 85 3.95 1.54 -8.36
N GLU A 86 2.82 1.32 -9.03
CA GLU A 86 2.63 0.32 -10.10
C GLU A 86 2.47 -1.10 -9.54
N SER A 87 1.40 -1.78 -9.95
CA SER A 87 0.98 -3.05 -9.35
C SER A 87 2.03 -4.17 -9.44
N THR A 88 2.78 -4.27 -10.53
CA THR A 88 3.82 -5.27 -10.74
C THR A 88 5.04 -4.98 -9.88
N ALA A 89 5.46 -3.71 -9.79
CA ALA A 89 6.52 -3.27 -8.89
C ALA A 89 6.16 -3.52 -7.42
N CYS A 90 4.92 -3.27 -7.01
CA CYS A 90 4.43 -3.61 -5.68
C CYS A 90 4.54 -5.12 -5.38
N LEU A 91 4.17 -5.97 -6.35
CA LEU A 91 4.29 -7.43 -6.19
C LEU A 91 5.74 -7.89 -6.08
N GLN A 92 6.62 -7.34 -6.93
CA GLN A 92 8.04 -7.66 -6.90
C GLN A 92 8.67 -7.23 -5.57
N TYR A 93 8.38 -6.00 -5.11
CA TYR A 93 8.87 -5.48 -3.84
C TYR A 93 8.45 -6.33 -2.63
N LEU A 94 7.23 -6.88 -2.65
CA LEU A 94 6.77 -7.76 -1.57
C LEU A 94 7.43 -9.14 -1.57
N ALA A 95 7.97 -9.57 -2.71
CA ALA A 95 8.52 -10.90 -2.90
C ALA A 95 10.05 -10.99 -2.71
N GLU A 96 10.76 -9.86 -2.75
CA GLU A 96 12.22 -9.73 -2.68
C GLU A 96 12.67 -8.92 -1.45
#